data_AF-A0A850IB60-F1
#
_entry.id   AF-A0A850IB60-F1
#
_cell.length_a   1.000
_cell.length_b   1.000
_cell.length_c   1.000
_cell.angle_alpha   90.00
_cell.angle_beta   90.00
_cell.angle_gamma   90.00
#
_symmetry.space_group_name_H-M   'P 1'
#
loop_
_entity.id
_entity.type
_entity.pdbx_description
1 polymer ?
#
loop_
_entity_poly.entity_id
_entity_poly.type
_entity_poly.pdbx_seq_one_letter_code
_entity_poly.pdbx_strand_id
1 'polypeptide(L)'
;MRDALIALWEASDRVCGKRLVSMIPVLLPALERHGRLKPTSAERALLTTLSAATIDRMLIDVKIAAAGGRRRRVGFYSAIRREVP
;
A
#
# COMPACT_ATOMS: atom_id res chain seq x y z
N MET A 1 -11.17 -8.25 -2.56
CA MET A 1 -9.69 -8.26 -2.54
C MET A 1 -9.05 -6.87 -2.52
N ARG A 2 -9.30 -6.00 -3.51
CA ARG A 2 -8.69 -4.65 -3.52
C ARG A 2 -9.06 -3.84 -2.26
N ASP A 3 -10.31 -3.91 -1.84
CA ASP A 3 -10.79 -3.18 -0.65
C ASP A 3 -10.16 -3.69 0.65
N ALA A 4 -9.95 -5.00 0.77
CA ALA A 4 -9.24 -5.59 1.91
C ALA A 4 -7.78 -5.10 1.98
N LEU A 5 -7.11 -4.99 0.83
CA LEU A 5 -5.76 -4.44 0.74
C LEU A 5 -5.72 -2.94 1.09
N ILE A 6 -6.73 -2.17 0.66
CA ILE A 6 -6.86 -0.75 1.00
C ILE A 6 -7.04 -0.58 2.51
N ALA A 7 -7.99 -1.30 3.12
CA ALA A 7 -8.23 -1.24 4.55
C ALA A 7 -6.99 -1.63 5.37
N LEU A 8 -6.25 -2.65 4.92
CA LEU A 8 -4.99 -3.06 5.54
C LEU A 8 -3.92 -1.96 5.43
N TRP A 9 -3.80 -1.32 4.27
CA TRP A 9 -2.86 -0.22 4.05
C TRP A 9 -3.19 1.02 4.88
N GLU A 10 -4.48 1.37 5.01
CA GLU A 10 -4.95 2.46 5.87
C GLU A 10 -4.70 2.18 7.35
N ALA A 11 -4.96 0.95 7.80
CA ALA A 11 -4.66 0.53 9.17
C ALA A 11 -3.15 0.50 9.47
N SER A 12 -2.31 0.44 8.44
CA SER A 12 -0.84 0.41 8.54
C SER A 12 -0.19 1.80 8.42
N ASP A 13 -0.94 2.89 8.68
CA ASP A 13 -0.43 4.26 8.56
C ASP A 13 0.08 4.61 7.15
N ARG A 14 -0.54 4.01 6.12
CA ARG A 14 -0.25 4.31 4.70
C ARG A 14 1.22 4.08 4.28
N VAL A 15 1.92 3.14 4.92
CA VAL A 15 3.33 2.78 4.62
C VAL A 15 3.55 2.31 3.17
N CYS A 16 4.82 2.30 2.73
CA CYS A 16 5.21 1.79 1.42
C CYS A 16 5.01 0.27 1.31
N GLY A 17 4.75 -0.25 0.09
CA GLY A 17 4.43 -1.66 -0.13
C GLY A 17 5.48 -2.62 0.43
N LYS A 18 6.77 -2.28 0.36
CA LYS A 18 7.86 -3.09 0.94
C LYS A 18 7.72 -3.28 2.46
N ARG A 19 7.37 -2.21 3.18
CA ARG A 19 7.16 -2.27 4.63
C ARG A 19 5.83 -2.93 4.96
N LEU A 20 4.80 -2.68 4.15
CA LEU A 20 3.51 -3.33 4.29
C LEU A 20 3.67 -4.85 4.24
N VAL A 21 4.34 -5.42 3.24
CA VAL A 21 4.58 -6.87 3.11
C VAL A 21 5.16 -7.49 4.39
N SER A 22 6.16 -6.85 5.00
CA SER A 22 6.74 -7.36 6.25
C SER A 22 5.78 -7.29 7.45
N MET A 23 4.80 -6.39 7.41
CA MET A 23 3.83 -6.18 8.49
C MET A 23 2.55 -7.02 8.31
N ILE A 24 2.21 -7.45 7.08
CA ILE A 24 1.00 -8.24 6.77
C ILE A 24 0.83 -9.44 7.71
N PRO A 25 1.85 -10.30 7.96
CA PRO A 25 1.66 -11.49 8.80
C PRO A 25 1.27 -11.19 10.25
N VAL A 26 1.60 -9.99 10.75
CA VAL A 26 1.30 -9.55 12.12
C VAL A 26 -0.01 -8.78 12.18
N LEU A 27 -0.24 -7.89 11.21
CA LEU A 27 -1.42 -7.02 11.20
C LEU A 27 -2.69 -7.75 10.79
N LEU A 28 -2.61 -8.66 9.82
CA LEU A 28 -3.76 -9.38 9.30
C LEU A 28 -4.54 -10.16 10.39
N PRO A 29 -3.90 -11.01 11.22
CA PRO A 29 -4.61 -11.69 12.31
C PRO A 29 -5.08 -10.74 13.41
N ALA A 30 -4.40 -9.61 13.64
CA ALA A 30 -4.84 -8.62 14.62
C ALA A 30 -6.13 -7.92 14.16
N LEU A 31 -6.20 -7.53 12.88
CA LEU A 31 -7.38 -6.89 12.29
C LEU A 31 -8.57 -7.83 12.18
N GLU A 32 -8.32 -9.12 11.88
CA GLU A 32 -9.34 -10.18 11.94
C GLU A 32 -9.92 -10.30 13.35
N ARG A 33 -9.06 -10.39 14.37
CA ARG A 33 -9.49 -10.53 15.78
C ARG A 33 -10.31 -9.35 16.26
N HIS A 34 -9.95 -8.13 15.85
CA HIS A 34 -10.68 -6.91 16.22
C HIS A 34 -11.90 -6.63 15.31
N GLY A 35 -12.22 -7.51 14.36
CA GLY A 35 -13.36 -7.35 13.46
C GLY A 35 -13.25 -6.16 12.49
N ARG A 36 -12.06 -5.54 12.39
CA ARG A 36 -11.80 -4.41 11.49
C ARG A 36 -11.60 -4.85 10.04
N LEU A 37 -11.25 -6.12 9.84
CA LEU A 37 -11.16 -6.75 8.54
C LEU A 37 -11.75 -8.16 8.63
N LYS A 38 -12.55 -8.55 7.64
CA LYS A 38 -13.08 -9.93 7.52
C LYS A 38 -12.69 -10.49 6.14
N PRO A 39 -11.40 -10.78 5.92
CA PRO A 39 -10.95 -11.36 4.66
C PRO A 39 -11.43 -12.81 4.58
N THR A 40 -11.86 -13.22 3.39
CA THR A 40 -12.09 -14.65 3.11
C THR A 40 -10.77 -15.43 3.20
N SER A 41 -10.84 -16.75 3.36
CA SER A 41 -9.65 -17.62 3.35
C SER A 41 -8.80 -17.45 2.08
N ALA A 42 -9.46 -17.28 0.93
CA ALA A 42 -8.82 -16.97 -0.34
C ALA A 42 -8.10 -15.61 -0.32
N GLU A 43 -8.76 -14.57 0.19
CA GLU A 43 -8.15 -13.23 0.31
C GLU A 43 -6.96 -13.23 1.26
N ARG A 44 -7.02 -13.98 2.37
CA ARG A 44 -5.91 -14.13 3.32
C ARG A 44 -4.69 -14.78 2.66
N ALA A 45 -4.90 -15.86 1.90
CA ALA A 45 -3.83 -16.52 1.16
C ALA A 45 -3.21 -15.57 0.12
N LEU A 46 -4.04 -14.84 -0.62
CA LEU A 46 -3.58 -13.86 -1.60
C LEU A 46 -2.78 -12.73 -0.93
N LEU A 47 -3.31 -12.10 0.12
CA LEU A 47 -2.66 -10.99 0.83
C LEU A 47 -1.26 -11.38 1.35
N THR A 48 -1.08 -12.64 1.76
CA THR A 48 0.19 -13.16 2.26
C THR A 48 1.19 -13.50 1.14
N THR A 49 0.69 -13.74 -0.07
CA THR A 49 1.52 -14.14 -1.24
C THR A 49 1.92 -12.93 -2.11
N LEU A 50 1.20 -11.82 -2.02
CA LEU A 50 1.44 -10.64 -2.85
C LEU A 50 2.83 -10.05 -2.61
N SER A 51 3.53 -9.76 -3.72
CA SER A 51 4.78 -9.00 -3.68
C SER A 51 4.53 -7.52 -3.40
N ALA A 52 5.56 -6.83 -2.89
CA ALA A 52 5.53 -5.39 -2.67
C ALA A 52 5.20 -4.62 -3.97
N ALA A 53 5.75 -5.06 -5.10
CA ALA A 53 5.50 -4.42 -6.40
C ALA A 53 4.03 -4.57 -6.83
N THR A 54 3.42 -5.71 -6.57
CA THR A 54 2.00 -5.94 -6.88
C THR A 54 1.11 -5.05 -6.01
N ILE A 55 1.39 -5.00 -4.71
CA ILE A 55 0.69 -4.14 -3.75
C ILE A 55 0.79 -2.67 -4.17
N ASP A 56 2.00 -2.21 -4.47
CA ASP A 56 2.22 -0.82 -4.87
C ASP A 56 1.47 -0.49 -6.17
N ARG A 57 1.43 -1.41 -7.16
CA ARG A 57 0.64 -1.26 -8.40
C ARG A 57 -0.87 -1.20 -8.15
N MET A 58 -1.39 -2.07 -7.28
CA MET A 58 -2.83 -2.11 -6.96
C MET A 58 -3.30 -0.87 -6.18
N LEU A 59 -2.40 -0.27 -5.39
CA LEU A 59 -2.67 0.88 -4.54
C LEU A 59 -2.28 2.23 -5.19
N ILE A 60 -1.81 2.28 -6.45
CA ILE A 60 -1.35 3.54 -7.08
C ILE A 60 -2.43 4.62 -6.99
N ASP A 61 -3.62 4.34 -7.50
CA ASP A 61 -4.69 5.35 -7.56
C ASP A 61 -5.18 5.73 -6.16
N VAL A 62 -5.22 4.76 -5.24
CA VAL A 62 -5.61 4.98 -3.85
C VAL A 62 -4.60 5.88 -3.14
N LYS A 63 -3.30 5.65 -3.35
CA LYS A 63 -2.21 6.46 -2.80
C LYS A 63 -2.23 7.87 -3.36
N ILE A 64 -2.55 8.03 -4.65
CA ILE A 64 -2.70 9.34 -5.29
C ILE A 64 -3.90 10.08 -4.71
N ALA A 65 -5.06 9.42 -4.61
CA ALA A 65 -6.26 10.01 -4.01
C ALA A 65 -6.02 10.41 -2.54
N ALA A 66 -5.42 9.52 -1.74
CA ALA A 66 -5.07 9.75 -0.35
C ALA A 66 -4.04 10.87 -0.14
N ALA A 67 -3.21 11.15 -1.15
CA ALA A 67 -2.25 12.27 -1.17
C ALA A 67 -2.83 13.59 -1.71
N GLY A 68 -4.17 13.69 -1.84
CA GLY A 68 -4.84 14.88 -2.36
C GLY A 68 -4.70 15.06 -3.87
N GLY A 69 -4.64 13.94 -4.61
CA GLY A 69 -4.54 13.93 -6.09
C GLY A 69 -3.15 14.27 -6.63
N ARG A 70 -2.16 14.54 -5.76
CA ARG A 70 -0.81 14.93 -6.18
C ARG A 70 0.11 13.72 -6.12
N ARG A 71 0.51 13.20 -7.28
CA ARG A 71 1.74 12.39 -7.37
C ARG A 71 2.89 13.31 -6.95
N ARG A 72 3.71 12.91 -5.96
CA ARG A 72 4.85 13.72 -5.46
C ARG A 72 5.52 14.44 -6.63
N ARG A 73 5.56 15.78 -6.60
CA ARG A 73 6.33 16.53 -7.58
C ARG A 73 7.77 16.02 -7.48
N VAL A 74 8.34 15.62 -8.61
CA VAL A 74 9.78 15.38 -8.67
C VAL A 74 10.45 16.68 -8.21
N GLY A 75 11.19 16.60 -7.10
CA GLY A 75 11.70 17.79 -6.39
C GLY A 75 12.74 18.55 -7.23
N PHE A 76 13.27 19.64 -6.66
CA PHE A 76 14.26 20.54 -7.27
C PHE A 76 15.42 19.80 -7.98
N TYR A 77 15.88 18.68 -7.42
CA TYR A 77 16.89 17.80 -8.03
C TYR A 77 16.55 17.31 -9.44
N SER A 78 15.27 17.11 -9.77
CA SER A 78 14.85 16.72 -11.13
C SER A 78 14.81 17.86 -12.12
N ALA A 79 14.64 19.10 -11.64
CA ALA A 79 14.74 20.30 -12.46
C ALA A 79 16.20 20.58 -12.81
N ILE A 80 17.09 20.55 -11.80
CA ILE A 80 18.54 20.69 -12.02
C ILE A 80 19.06 19.64 -13.02
N ARG A 81 18.64 18.37 -12.90
CA ARG A 81 19.10 17.29 -13.81
C ARG A 81 18.62 17.45 -15.26
N ARG A 82 17.63 18.30 -15.51
CA ARG A 82 17.18 18.66 -16.87
C ARG A 82 17.93 19.85 -17.45
N GLU A 83 18.54 20.66 -16.59
CA GLU A 83 19.32 21.85 -16.98
C GLU A 83 20.80 21.55 -17.24
N VAL A 84 21.31 20.39 -16.82
CA VAL A 84 22.68 19.95 -17.13
C VAL A 84 22.69 19.19 -18.48
N PRO A 85 23.47 19.63 -19.49
CA PRO A 85 23.57 18.98 -20.80
C PRO A 85 24.16 17.56 -20.76
#